data_AF-A0A432G7L7-F1
#
_entry.id   AF-A0A432G7L7-F1
#
_cell.length_a   1.000
_cell.length_b   1.000
_cell.length_c   1.000
_cell.angle_alpha   90.00
_cell.angle_beta   90.00
_cell.angle_gamma   90.00
#
_symmetry.space_group_name_H-M   'P 1'
#
loop_
_entity.id
_entity.type
_entity.pdbx_description
1 polymer ?
#
loop_
_entity_poly.entity_id
_entity_poly.type
_entity_poly.pdbx_seq_one_letter_code
_entity_poly.pdbx_strand_id
1 'polypeptide(L)'
;MLLRQIFAHAYPFENSDSGVDFSSPDTKIQAINSGRLSFVFLAEQNRIKAFLKIVKPGFVRDNIAFSVLCTEECRLHSSIPTFQTYRGKNGELYQTVPEYLEGLSGELSLFSGQTITLTEAALGGIDEIPETLTEIPGGRRGQLALMEKLGGYIVKVSRACSGVTENLPKDLETADPAGFRTGRQVARDDFSISESLTHLQNSADRKEFQYQIQNMLPNLGNSPESQSFRKGLQGGDLEFILDCFNWLEKNIHESLIDNPAPNVPVNNEVKPANVGAVYDASENHWEITQSFDFDNMGFGTLENGDQTPLEKDLGRTLSFFAFDPESGDFYADNAKATIKGYLEHLPEKMSDAEKHRLQDYIQLGIVTSYLWRSSYLADELQGKPTDIHLARPDPSVHVTQIRLFENWLSSNQFADIVESLQSTPQMDRHRDIEREAALFRNSPDYFDKRAEGSLKAYDIGIDAAHKQINGT
;
A
#
# COMPACT_ATOMS: atom_id res chain seq x y z
N MET A 1 -25.48 2.15 -18.87
CA MET A 1 -25.47 3.06 -20.04
C MET A 1 -24.58 4.27 -19.78
N LEU A 2 -24.83 5.05 -18.72
CA LEU A 2 -24.00 6.19 -18.29
C LEU A 2 -22.49 5.85 -18.20
N LEU A 3 -22.12 4.80 -17.45
CA LEU A 3 -20.73 4.37 -17.29
C LEU A 3 -20.03 4.09 -18.63
N ARG A 4 -20.70 3.37 -19.56
CA ARG A 4 -20.16 3.11 -20.90
C ARG A 4 -19.83 4.40 -21.66
N GLN A 5 -20.68 5.41 -21.55
CA GLN A 5 -20.48 6.70 -22.21
C GLN A 5 -19.33 7.48 -21.58
N ILE A 6 -19.22 7.48 -20.24
CA ILE A 6 -18.05 8.05 -19.54
C ILE A 6 -16.77 7.35 -20.04
N PHE A 7 -16.79 6.02 -20.13
CA PHE A 7 -15.61 5.23 -20.48
C PHE A 7 -15.22 5.41 -21.95
N ALA A 8 -16.20 5.35 -22.87
CA ALA A 8 -15.97 5.59 -24.29
C ALA A 8 -15.51 7.03 -24.57
N HIS A 9 -15.95 8.00 -23.77
CA HIS A 9 -15.48 9.37 -23.86
C HIS A 9 -14.04 9.54 -23.35
N ALA A 10 -13.72 8.93 -22.21
CA ALA A 10 -12.39 8.99 -21.62
C ALA A 10 -11.35 8.20 -22.44
N TYR A 11 -11.74 7.03 -22.93
CA TYR A 11 -10.90 6.08 -23.65
C TYR A 11 -11.60 5.63 -24.95
N PRO A 12 -11.59 6.49 -25.99
CA PRO A 12 -12.19 6.15 -27.28
C PRO A 12 -11.37 5.06 -27.97
N PHE A 13 -12.08 4.11 -28.60
CA PHE A 13 -11.47 2.91 -29.17
C PHE A 13 -10.34 3.20 -30.16
N GLU A 14 -10.47 4.25 -30.97
CA GLU A 14 -9.47 4.63 -31.98
C GLU A 14 -8.16 5.17 -31.37
N ASN A 15 -8.15 5.60 -30.10
CA ASN A 15 -7.01 6.27 -29.48
C ASN A 15 -6.44 5.58 -28.24
N SER A 16 -7.16 4.65 -27.62
CA SER A 16 -6.75 4.11 -26.32
C SER A 16 -5.74 2.96 -26.38
N ASP A 17 -5.48 2.37 -27.56
CA ASP A 17 -4.67 1.16 -27.79
C ASP A 17 -5.04 -0.06 -26.92
N SER A 18 -6.07 0.05 -26.07
CA SER A 18 -6.52 -0.96 -25.13
C SER A 18 -7.22 -2.13 -25.80
N GLY A 19 -7.61 -1.98 -27.07
CA GLY A 19 -8.39 -2.98 -27.80
C GLY A 19 -9.81 -3.20 -27.27
N VAL A 20 -10.29 -2.33 -26.36
CA VAL A 20 -11.63 -2.39 -25.77
C VAL A 20 -12.47 -1.21 -26.27
N ASP A 21 -13.54 -1.50 -27.01
CA ASP A 21 -14.54 -0.53 -27.45
C ASP A 21 -15.68 -0.44 -26.44
N PHE A 22 -15.63 0.56 -25.55
CA PHE A 22 -16.66 0.78 -24.53
C PHE A 22 -18.04 1.14 -25.11
N SER A 23 -18.10 1.61 -26.35
CA SER A 23 -19.35 1.93 -27.04
C SER A 23 -20.06 0.70 -27.60
N SER A 24 -19.29 -0.37 -27.85
CA SER A 24 -19.84 -1.63 -28.36
C SER A 24 -20.75 -2.30 -27.32
N PRO A 25 -21.95 -2.77 -27.73
CA PRO A 25 -22.81 -3.56 -26.86
C PRO A 25 -22.16 -4.91 -26.46
N ASP A 26 -21.19 -5.38 -27.23
CA ASP A 26 -20.51 -6.67 -27.00
C ASP A 26 -19.46 -6.60 -25.89
N THR A 27 -18.97 -5.40 -25.56
CA THR A 27 -18.04 -5.19 -24.44
C THR A 27 -18.76 -5.46 -23.14
N LYS A 28 -18.34 -6.46 -22.37
CA LYS A 28 -18.90 -6.73 -21.04
C LYS A 28 -18.23 -5.80 -20.03
N ILE A 29 -19.02 -5.19 -19.14
CA ILE A 29 -18.50 -4.36 -18.05
C ILE A 29 -19.08 -4.89 -16.75
N GLN A 30 -18.19 -5.27 -15.83
CA GLN A 30 -18.55 -5.81 -14.53
C GLN A 30 -17.92 -4.95 -13.44
N ALA A 31 -18.71 -4.49 -12.47
CA ALA A 31 -18.16 -3.84 -11.28
C ALA A 31 -17.43 -4.87 -10.40
N ILE A 32 -16.26 -4.51 -9.90
CA ILE A 32 -15.49 -5.31 -8.95
C ILE A 32 -15.45 -4.58 -7.61
N ASN A 33 -15.46 -5.35 -6.52
CA ASN A 33 -15.24 -4.79 -5.20
C ASN A 33 -13.77 -4.33 -5.06
N SER A 34 -13.55 -3.02 -5.06
CA SER A 34 -12.24 -2.38 -4.86
C SER A 34 -12.14 -1.62 -3.54
N GLY A 35 -13.05 -1.89 -2.59
CA GLY A 35 -13.07 -1.24 -1.28
C GLY A 35 -13.56 0.23 -1.31
N ARG A 36 -13.11 1.01 -0.33
CA ARG A 36 -13.65 2.37 -0.07
C ARG A 36 -13.12 3.46 -1.01
N LEU A 37 -11.92 3.32 -1.56
CA LEU A 37 -11.21 4.42 -2.22
C LEU A 37 -11.60 4.65 -3.69
N SER A 38 -12.07 3.61 -4.38
CA SER A 38 -12.35 3.68 -5.82
C SER A 38 -13.52 2.80 -6.23
N PHE A 39 -14.09 3.09 -7.39
CA PHE A 39 -14.94 2.19 -8.16
C PHE A 39 -14.09 1.53 -9.25
N VAL A 40 -13.97 0.20 -9.23
CA VAL A 40 -13.24 -0.55 -10.26
C VAL A 40 -14.21 -1.37 -11.11
N PHE A 41 -13.98 -1.37 -12.42
CA PHE A 41 -14.75 -2.11 -13.40
C PHE A 41 -13.81 -2.94 -14.28
N LEU A 42 -14.12 -4.22 -14.46
CA LEU A 42 -13.50 -5.06 -15.48
C LEU A 42 -14.27 -4.92 -16.78
N ALA A 43 -13.58 -4.46 -17.82
CA ALA A 43 -14.09 -4.45 -19.18
C ALA A 43 -13.49 -5.61 -19.98
N GLU A 44 -14.33 -6.37 -20.68
CA GLU A 44 -13.90 -7.51 -21.50
C GLU A 44 -14.52 -7.44 -22.89
N GLN A 45 -13.67 -7.54 -23.93
CA GLN A 45 -14.10 -7.66 -25.32
C GLN A 45 -13.10 -8.52 -26.10
N ASN A 46 -13.57 -9.49 -26.89
CA ASN A 46 -12.70 -10.34 -27.74
C ASN A 46 -11.51 -10.99 -26.99
N ARG A 47 -11.73 -11.42 -25.74
CA ARG A 47 -10.72 -11.93 -24.79
C ARG A 47 -9.73 -10.90 -24.26
N ILE A 48 -9.78 -9.65 -24.71
CA ILE A 48 -9.01 -8.56 -24.12
C ILE A 48 -9.72 -8.12 -22.83
N LYS A 49 -8.95 -7.88 -21.78
CA LYS A 49 -9.44 -7.41 -20.49
C LYS A 49 -8.70 -6.16 -20.05
N ALA A 50 -9.43 -5.21 -19.48
CA ALA A 50 -8.85 -4.00 -18.89
C ALA A 50 -9.60 -3.62 -17.61
N PHE A 51 -8.86 -3.15 -16.61
CA PHE A 51 -9.41 -2.54 -15.41
C PHE A 51 -9.58 -1.05 -15.65
N LEU A 52 -10.79 -0.58 -15.38
CA LEU A 52 -11.08 0.84 -15.35
C LEU A 52 -11.39 1.25 -13.92
N LYS A 53 -10.63 2.21 -13.41
CA LYS A 53 -10.73 2.69 -12.04
C LYS A 53 -11.18 4.14 -12.04
N ILE A 54 -12.21 4.45 -11.26
CA ILE A 54 -12.66 5.81 -10.97
C ILE A 54 -12.47 6.08 -9.48
N VAL A 55 -11.74 7.12 -9.11
CA VAL A 55 -11.49 7.45 -7.70
C VAL A 55 -12.69 8.18 -7.09
N LYS A 56 -13.10 7.78 -5.88
CA LYS A 56 -14.29 8.36 -5.22
C LYS A 56 -14.01 9.80 -4.76
N PRO A 57 -15.01 10.70 -4.72
CA PRO A 57 -14.81 12.08 -4.28
C PRO A 57 -14.41 12.10 -2.80
N GLY A 58 -13.52 13.02 -2.41
CA GLY A 58 -13.05 13.12 -1.02
C GLY A 58 -11.98 12.12 -0.60
N PHE A 59 -11.68 11.11 -1.44
CA PHE A 59 -10.52 10.22 -1.30
C PHE A 59 -9.38 10.57 -2.25
N VAL A 60 -9.50 11.69 -2.95
CA VAL A 60 -8.45 12.25 -3.80
C VAL A 60 -7.28 12.63 -2.90
N ARG A 61 -6.32 11.73 -2.77
CA ARG A 61 -4.94 12.17 -2.66
C ARG A 61 -4.62 12.79 -4.02
N ASP A 62 -4.10 14.00 -4.07
CA ASP A 62 -3.69 14.67 -5.33
C ASP A 62 -2.51 13.93 -6.04
N ASN A 63 -2.26 12.67 -5.70
CA ASN A 63 -1.13 11.84 -6.10
C ASN A 63 -1.46 10.84 -7.23
N ILE A 64 -2.69 10.76 -7.77
CA ILE A 64 -3.03 9.71 -8.78
C ILE A 64 -2.14 9.82 -10.03
N ALA A 65 -1.87 11.04 -10.48
CA ALA A 65 -0.93 11.26 -11.58
C ALA A 65 0.47 10.70 -11.23
N PHE A 66 0.92 10.90 -9.98
CA PHE A 66 2.17 10.33 -9.49
C PHE A 66 2.15 8.80 -9.46
N SER A 67 1.10 8.18 -8.91
CA SER A 67 0.93 6.72 -8.88
C SER A 67 0.98 6.08 -10.26
N VAL A 68 0.29 6.68 -11.24
CA VAL A 68 0.26 6.22 -12.63
C VAL A 68 1.64 6.33 -13.28
N LEU A 69 2.34 7.45 -13.06
CA LEU A 69 3.71 7.62 -13.55
C LEU A 69 4.66 6.59 -12.93
N CYS A 70 4.51 6.30 -11.64
CA CYS A 70 5.29 5.28 -10.95
C CYS A 70 5.02 3.87 -11.48
N THR A 71 3.76 3.52 -11.77
CA THR A 71 3.43 2.24 -12.40
C THR A 71 4.13 2.08 -13.75
N GLU A 72 4.12 3.12 -14.59
CA GLU A 72 4.78 3.09 -15.89
C GLU A 72 6.32 3.10 -15.79
N GLU A 73 6.89 3.87 -14.85
CA GLU A 73 8.33 3.89 -14.61
C GLU A 73 8.82 2.49 -14.18
N CYS A 74 8.11 1.84 -13.25
CA CYS A 74 8.37 0.44 -12.88
C CYS A 74 8.28 -0.49 -14.10
N ARG A 75 7.25 -0.35 -14.93
CA ARG A 75 7.02 -1.22 -16.11
C ARG A 75 8.18 -1.16 -17.10
N LEU A 76 8.65 0.05 -17.36
CA LEU A 76 9.64 0.37 -18.38
C LEU A 76 11.06 0.10 -17.91
N HIS A 77 11.38 0.41 -16.66
CA HIS A 77 12.76 0.52 -16.21
C HIS A 77 13.16 -0.48 -15.12
N SER A 78 12.22 -1.23 -14.55
CA SER A 78 12.52 -2.23 -13.51
C SER A 78 12.31 -3.67 -13.95
N SER A 79 12.84 -4.62 -13.18
CA SER A 79 12.54 -6.05 -13.30
C SER A 79 11.15 -6.43 -12.76
N ILE A 80 10.44 -5.51 -12.09
CA ILE A 80 9.12 -5.77 -11.53
C ILE A 80 8.07 -5.78 -12.65
N PRO A 81 7.30 -6.87 -12.80
CA PRO A 81 6.21 -6.90 -13.77
C PRO A 81 5.00 -6.10 -13.25
N THR A 82 4.70 -4.99 -13.91
CA THR A 82 3.51 -4.16 -13.67
C THR A 82 2.62 -4.12 -14.92
N PHE A 83 1.34 -3.85 -14.71
CA PHE A 83 0.38 -3.70 -15.82
C PHE A 83 0.59 -2.39 -16.58
N GLN A 84 0.34 -2.42 -17.89
CA GLN A 84 0.35 -1.21 -18.70
C GLN A 84 -0.85 -0.31 -18.39
N THR A 85 -0.60 0.97 -18.21
CA THR A 85 -1.63 2.02 -18.22
C THR A 85 -1.81 2.56 -19.64
N TYR A 86 -3.07 2.60 -20.09
CA TYR A 86 -3.44 3.07 -21.42
C TYR A 86 -3.65 4.58 -21.45
N ARG A 87 -3.34 5.21 -22.57
CA ARG A 87 -3.59 6.65 -22.79
C ARG A 87 -5.06 6.86 -23.14
N GLY A 88 -5.64 7.94 -22.63
CA GLY A 88 -7.01 8.33 -22.96
C GLY A 88 -7.09 9.34 -24.10
N LYS A 89 -8.27 9.94 -24.30
CA LYS A 89 -8.61 10.80 -25.45
C LYS A 89 -7.64 11.98 -25.68
N ASN A 90 -7.01 12.51 -24.63
CA ASN A 90 -6.10 13.65 -24.70
C ASN A 90 -4.63 13.22 -24.79
N GLY A 91 -4.34 11.93 -24.88
CA GLY A 91 -2.99 11.38 -24.86
C GLY A 91 -2.40 11.20 -23.45
N GLU A 92 -3.10 11.57 -22.39
CA GLU A 92 -2.65 11.41 -21.00
C GLU A 92 -2.99 10.03 -20.44
N LEU A 93 -2.24 9.58 -19.43
CA LEU A 93 -2.43 8.27 -18.77
C LEU A 93 -3.62 8.24 -17.80
N TYR A 94 -4.16 9.40 -17.44
CA TYR A 94 -5.37 9.55 -16.64
C TYR A 94 -6.29 10.58 -17.30
N GLN A 95 -7.60 10.46 -17.06
CA GLN A 95 -8.60 11.41 -17.54
C GLN A 95 -9.39 11.96 -16.36
N THR A 96 -10.06 13.09 -16.55
CA THR A 96 -11.04 13.62 -15.60
C THR A 96 -12.44 13.45 -16.19
N VAL A 97 -13.37 12.96 -15.38
CA VAL A 97 -14.78 12.87 -15.77
C VAL A 97 -15.34 14.29 -15.90
N PRO A 98 -15.87 14.70 -17.08
CA PRO A 98 -16.37 16.06 -17.27
C PRO A 98 -17.68 16.30 -16.54
N GLU A 99 -17.99 17.57 -16.26
CA GLU A 99 -19.27 18.00 -15.68
C GLU A 99 -20.48 17.70 -16.57
N TYR A 100 -20.27 17.73 -17.89
CA TYR A 100 -21.30 17.42 -18.89
C TYR A 100 -20.75 16.51 -19.99
N LEU A 101 -21.60 15.63 -20.51
CA LEU A 101 -21.35 14.87 -21.73
C LEU A 101 -22.49 15.13 -22.71
N GLU A 102 -22.14 15.55 -23.93
CA GLU A 102 -23.10 15.89 -24.97
C GLU A 102 -23.97 14.66 -25.33
N GLY A 103 -25.30 14.85 -25.41
CA GLY A 103 -26.25 13.77 -25.69
C GLY A 103 -26.65 12.91 -24.48
N LEU A 104 -26.24 13.29 -23.27
CA LEU A 104 -26.55 12.57 -22.03
C LEU A 104 -27.46 13.41 -21.12
N SER A 105 -28.72 12.99 -20.95
CA SER A 105 -29.60 13.52 -19.92
C SER A 105 -29.45 12.67 -18.65
N GLY A 106 -28.41 12.94 -17.85
CA GLY A 106 -28.18 12.24 -16.60
C GLY A 106 -27.26 13.04 -15.69
N GLU A 107 -27.47 12.95 -14.37
CA GLU A 107 -26.59 13.56 -13.40
C GLU A 107 -25.23 12.85 -13.40
N LEU A 108 -24.23 13.48 -14.02
CA LEU A 108 -22.82 13.14 -13.84
C LEU A 108 -22.31 13.60 -12.47
N SER A 109 -23.14 14.25 -11.65
CA SER A 109 -22.77 14.85 -10.36
C SER A 109 -22.00 13.90 -9.45
N LEU A 110 -22.30 12.61 -9.49
CA LEU A 110 -21.61 11.58 -8.69
C LEU A 110 -20.16 11.34 -9.13
N PHE A 111 -19.86 11.51 -10.42
CA PHE A 111 -18.56 11.19 -11.01
C PHE A 111 -17.76 12.40 -11.49
N SER A 112 -18.42 13.54 -11.71
CA SER A 112 -17.82 14.76 -12.24
C SER A 112 -16.63 15.20 -11.42
N GLY A 113 -15.54 15.56 -12.10
CA GLY A 113 -14.28 15.98 -11.46
C GLY A 113 -13.42 14.83 -10.93
N GLN A 114 -13.90 13.58 -10.96
CA GLN A 114 -13.09 12.44 -10.55
C GLN A 114 -12.07 12.04 -11.61
N THR A 115 -10.95 11.52 -11.14
CA THR A 115 -9.92 10.92 -11.98
C THR A 115 -10.29 9.49 -12.37
N ILE A 116 -10.08 9.16 -13.64
CA ILE A 116 -10.29 7.82 -14.20
C ILE A 116 -9.01 7.34 -14.89
N THR A 117 -8.67 6.06 -14.67
CA THR A 117 -7.53 5.39 -15.30
C THR A 117 -7.99 4.08 -15.97
N LEU A 118 -7.28 3.69 -17.04
CA LEU A 118 -7.48 2.43 -17.73
C LEU A 118 -6.16 1.65 -17.73
N THR A 119 -6.17 0.46 -17.14
CA THR A 119 -4.99 -0.37 -16.96
C THR A 119 -5.26 -1.76 -17.51
N GLU A 120 -4.23 -2.42 -18.02
CA GLU A 120 -4.29 -3.82 -18.44
C GLU A 120 -4.81 -4.71 -17.29
N ALA A 121 -5.61 -5.72 -17.63
CA ALA A 121 -6.03 -6.74 -16.70
C ALA A 121 -5.47 -8.09 -17.13
N ALA A 122 -5.02 -8.89 -16.16
CA ALA A 122 -4.52 -10.23 -16.43
C ALA A 122 -5.60 -11.12 -17.09
N LEU A 123 -5.24 -11.75 -18.21
CA LEU A 123 -6.15 -12.58 -19.00
C LEU A 123 -6.71 -13.78 -18.21
N GLY A 124 -5.90 -14.36 -17.32
CA GLY A 124 -6.22 -15.53 -16.50
C GLY A 124 -6.59 -15.25 -15.04
N GLY A 125 -6.71 -13.97 -14.65
CA GLY A 125 -6.72 -13.57 -13.25
C GLY A 125 -5.31 -13.26 -12.74
N ILE A 126 -5.22 -12.76 -11.50
CA ILE A 126 -3.96 -12.46 -10.82
C ILE A 126 -3.62 -13.69 -9.97
N ASP A 127 -2.36 -14.15 -10.00
CA ASP A 127 -1.85 -15.19 -9.09
C ASP A 127 -1.69 -14.59 -7.69
N GLU A 128 -2.80 -14.21 -7.06
CA GLU A 128 -2.81 -13.50 -5.78
C GLU A 128 -2.17 -14.35 -4.69
N ILE A 129 -1.37 -13.70 -3.84
CA ILE A 129 -0.90 -14.32 -2.62
C ILE A 129 -2.12 -14.47 -1.68
N PRO A 130 -2.40 -15.68 -1.15
CA PRO A 130 -3.48 -15.86 -0.18
C PRO A 130 -3.31 -14.93 1.03
N GLU A 131 -4.42 -14.33 1.49
CA GLU A 131 -4.40 -13.53 2.72
C GLU A 131 -3.95 -14.37 3.94
N THR A 132 -4.39 -15.64 3.98
CA THR A 132 -3.96 -16.61 5.00
C THR A 132 -2.71 -17.36 4.54
N LEU A 133 -1.57 -17.02 5.14
CA LEU A 133 -0.27 -17.54 4.71
C LEU A 133 -0.01 -19.02 5.07
N THR A 134 -0.96 -19.70 5.74
CA THR A 134 -0.85 -21.11 6.15
C THR A 134 -1.16 -22.09 5.02
N GLU A 135 -1.81 -21.64 3.94
CA GLU A 135 -2.25 -22.47 2.80
C GLU A 135 -1.35 -22.35 1.56
N ILE A 136 -0.17 -21.74 1.71
CA ILE A 136 0.68 -21.46 0.56
C ILE A 136 1.45 -22.68 0.04
N PRO A 137 1.71 -22.73 -1.27
CA PRO A 137 2.63 -23.69 -1.88
C PRO A 137 4.01 -23.73 -1.21
N GLY A 138 4.58 -24.92 -1.08
CA GLY A 138 5.90 -25.13 -0.46
C GLY A 138 5.91 -25.18 1.07
N GLY A 139 4.75 -25.03 1.72
CA GLY A 139 4.61 -25.04 3.18
C GLY A 139 5.46 -23.94 3.84
N ARG A 140 5.99 -24.20 5.04
CA ARG A 140 6.79 -23.21 5.78
C ARG A 140 8.00 -22.69 5.01
N ARG A 141 8.68 -23.55 4.25
CA ARG A 141 9.84 -23.14 3.44
C ARG A 141 9.43 -22.28 2.25
N GLY A 142 8.29 -22.59 1.62
CA GLY A 142 7.68 -21.73 0.61
C GLY A 142 7.30 -20.36 1.19
N GLN A 143 6.78 -20.33 2.43
CA GLN A 143 6.44 -19.09 3.13
C GLN A 143 7.61 -18.15 3.24
N LEU A 144 8.70 -18.64 3.83
CA LEU A 144 9.86 -17.83 4.12
C LEU A 144 10.52 -17.35 2.81
N ALA A 145 10.50 -18.18 1.76
CA ALA A 145 10.97 -17.79 0.43
C ALA A 145 10.12 -16.66 -0.18
N LEU A 146 8.79 -16.71 -0.02
CA LEU A 146 7.91 -15.61 -0.46
C LEU A 146 8.18 -14.32 0.32
N MET A 147 8.33 -14.43 1.64
CA MET A 147 8.62 -13.29 2.50
C MET A 147 9.93 -12.60 2.11
N GLU A 148 11.00 -13.37 1.87
CA GLU A 148 12.26 -12.84 1.35
C GLU A 148 12.07 -12.11 0.00
N LYS A 149 11.24 -12.65 -0.91
CA LYS A 149 10.93 -11.98 -2.18
C LYS A 149 10.19 -10.65 -2.00
N LEU A 150 9.22 -10.58 -1.09
CA LEU A 150 8.49 -9.36 -0.78
C LEU A 150 9.40 -8.29 -0.17
N GLY A 151 10.34 -8.69 0.68
CA GLY A 151 11.37 -7.80 1.22
C GLY A 151 12.15 -7.06 0.13
N GLY A 152 12.69 -7.80 -0.83
CA GLY A 152 13.44 -7.22 -1.95
C GLY A 152 12.57 -6.42 -2.93
N TYR A 153 11.32 -6.84 -3.12
CA TYR A 153 10.35 -6.13 -3.95
C TYR A 153 10.13 -4.68 -3.50
N ILE A 154 10.02 -4.42 -2.18
CA ILE A 154 9.83 -3.07 -1.62
C ILE A 154 10.93 -2.12 -2.11
N VAL A 155 12.19 -2.55 -1.97
CA VAL A 155 13.34 -1.74 -2.36
C VAL A 155 13.33 -1.48 -3.86
N LYS A 156 13.06 -2.50 -4.69
CA LYS A 156 13.05 -2.39 -6.15
C LYS A 156 11.98 -1.44 -6.67
N VAL A 157 10.76 -1.51 -6.10
CA VAL A 157 9.67 -0.61 -6.47
C VAL A 157 10.02 0.83 -6.13
N SER A 158 10.39 1.11 -4.87
CA SER A 158 10.79 2.46 -4.45
C SER A 158 11.87 3.04 -5.36
N ARG A 159 12.90 2.23 -5.60
CA ARG A 159 14.06 2.54 -6.40
C ARG A 159 13.75 2.86 -7.87
N ALA A 160 12.81 2.15 -8.48
CA ALA A 160 12.36 2.43 -9.85
C ALA A 160 11.55 3.73 -9.88
N CYS A 161 10.60 3.87 -8.95
CA CYS A 161 9.76 5.06 -8.82
C CYS A 161 10.53 6.34 -8.54
N SER A 162 11.76 6.26 -8.01
CA SER A 162 12.61 7.45 -7.82
C SER A 162 12.86 8.22 -9.11
N GLY A 163 12.88 7.54 -10.26
CA GLY A 163 13.00 8.17 -11.58
C GLY A 163 11.83 9.12 -11.91
N VAL A 164 10.66 8.92 -11.29
CA VAL A 164 9.53 9.86 -11.38
C VAL A 164 9.84 11.08 -10.51
N THR A 165 10.18 10.88 -9.23
CA THR A 165 10.42 11.99 -8.29
C THR A 165 11.58 12.90 -8.66
N GLU A 166 12.61 12.38 -9.34
CA GLU A 166 13.72 13.18 -9.87
C GLU A 166 13.27 14.27 -10.86
N ASN A 167 12.14 14.05 -11.54
CA ASN A 167 11.60 14.93 -12.57
C ASN A 167 10.40 15.77 -12.09
N LEU A 168 9.94 15.56 -10.86
CA LEU A 168 8.81 16.32 -10.32
C LEU A 168 9.24 17.72 -9.88
N PRO A 169 8.34 18.71 -9.96
CA PRO A 169 8.53 19.98 -9.27
C PRO A 169 8.83 19.73 -7.78
N LYS A 170 9.78 20.47 -7.21
CA LYS A 170 10.24 20.29 -5.82
C LYS A 170 9.14 20.59 -4.78
N ASP A 171 8.04 21.19 -5.23
CA ASP A 171 6.86 21.64 -4.50
C ASP A 171 5.62 20.74 -4.72
N LEU A 172 5.76 19.59 -5.40
CA LEU A 172 4.64 18.66 -5.51
C LEU A 172 4.35 18.01 -4.16
N GLU A 173 3.26 18.44 -3.50
CA GLU A 173 2.75 17.80 -2.31
C GLU A 173 2.25 16.38 -2.64
N THR A 174 2.80 15.36 -1.97
CA THR A 174 2.05 14.10 -1.82
C THR A 174 1.37 14.10 -0.46
N ALA A 175 0.09 13.79 -0.46
CA ALA A 175 -0.76 13.91 0.72
C ALA A 175 -0.39 12.81 1.74
N ASP A 176 0.18 13.25 2.86
CA ASP A 176 0.33 12.48 4.10
C ASP A 176 0.87 11.06 3.89
N PRO A 177 2.10 10.95 3.37
CA PRO A 177 2.69 9.65 3.15
C PRO A 177 2.71 8.87 4.48
N ALA A 178 3.15 9.45 5.60
CA ALA A 178 3.21 8.74 6.88
C ALA A 178 1.84 8.19 7.36
N GLY A 179 0.73 8.79 6.92
CA GLY A 179 -0.63 8.36 7.23
C GLY A 179 -1.18 8.98 8.51
N PHE A 180 -0.48 9.94 9.13
CA PHE A 180 -0.89 10.56 10.38
C PHE A 180 -2.11 11.47 10.20
N ARG A 181 -2.07 12.36 9.20
CA ARG A 181 -3.20 13.27 8.91
C ARG A 181 -4.45 12.51 8.47
N THR A 182 -4.28 11.51 7.61
CA THR A 182 -5.34 10.63 7.12
C THR A 182 -5.91 9.80 8.26
N GLY A 183 -5.05 9.21 9.11
CA GLY A 183 -5.49 8.46 10.29
C GLY A 183 -6.27 9.32 11.28
N ARG A 184 -5.81 10.55 11.56
CA ARG A 184 -6.55 11.55 12.35
C ARG A 184 -7.92 11.85 11.74
N GLN A 185 -7.95 12.10 10.44
CA GLN A 185 -9.19 12.39 9.72
C GLN A 185 -10.17 11.22 9.81
N VAL A 186 -9.71 9.99 9.57
CA VAL A 186 -10.53 8.78 9.71
C VAL A 186 -11.06 8.66 11.14
N ALA A 187 -10.20 8.85 12.15
CA ALA A 187 -10.64 8.82 13.55
C ALA A 187 -11.70 9.88 13.86
N ARG A 188 -11.53 11.10 13.36
CA ARG A 188 -12.49 12.20 13.53
C ARG A 188 -13.82 11.88 12.82
N ASP A 189 -13.76 11.52 11.55
CA ASP A 189 -14.91 11.40 10.66
C ASP A 189 -15.73 10.14 10.99
N ASP A 190 -15.09 9.00 11.27
CA ASP A 190 -15.78 7.73 11.52
C ASP A 190 -16.36 7.64 12.93
N PHE A 191 -15.68 8.22 13.93
CA PHE A 191 -16.13 8.22 15.32
C PHE A 191 -16.82 9.51 15.75
N SER A 192 -17.00 10.46 14.82
CA SER A 192 -17.67 11.74 15.09
C SER A 192 -17.13 12.51 16.30
N ILE A 193 -15.83 12.35 16.58
CA ILE A 193 -15.11 13.05 17.65
C ILE A 193 -14.41 14.29 17.08
N SER A 194 -14.07 15.27 17.90
CA SER A 194 -13.28 16.41 17.43
C SER A 194 -11.83 16.01 17.17
N GLU A 195 -11.13 16.77 16.32
CA GLU A 195 -9.69 16.58 16.08
C GLU A 195 -8.90 16.65 17.40
N SER A 196 -9.23 17.58 18.29
CA SER A 196 -8.59 17.67 19.62
C SER A 196 -8.74 16.40 20.46
N LEU A 197 -9.89 15.72 20.40
CA LEU A 197 -10.13 14.50 21.17
C LEU A 197 -9.32 13.32 20.64
N THR A 198 -8.87 13.33 19.38
CA THR A 198 -7.98 12.28 18.87
C THR A 198 -6.62 12.26 19.60
N HIS A 199 -6.20 13.38 20.23
CA HIS A 199 -4.92 13.49 20.93
C HIS A 199 -4.94 13.01 22.39
N LEU A 200 -6.12 12.85 22.99
CA LEU A 200 -6.29 12.35 24.38
C LEU A 200 -5.34 12.98 25.42
N GLN A 201 -5.12 14.30 25.34
CA GLN A 201 -4.02 14.98 26.04
C GLN A 201 -4.14 14.93 27.56
N ASN A 202 -5.36 14.84 28.08
CA ASN A 202 -5.62 14.90 29.52
C ASN A 202 -6.84 14.06 29.93
N SER A 203 -7.06 13.96 31.25
CA SER A 203 -8.16 13.16 31.81
C SER A 203 -9.57 13.66 31.48
N ALA A 204 -9.74 14.96 31.16
CA ALA A 204 -11.02 15.51 30.73
C ALA A 204 -11.32 15.08 29.28
N ASP A 205 -10.32 15.14 28.39
CA ASP A 205 -10.44 14.65 27.02
C ASP A 205 -10.86 13.17 27.00
N ARG A 206 -10.22 12.33 27.82
CA ARG A 206 -10.55 10.90 27.91
C ARG A 206 -11.98 10.65 28.37
N LYS A 207 -12.47 11.41 29.36
CA LYS A 207 -13.86 11.30 29.83
C LYS A 207 -14.86 11.71 28.76
N GLU A 208 -14.59 12.82 28.06
CA GLU A 208 -15.44 13.29 26.96
C GLU A 208 -15.45 12.29 25.81
N PHE A 209 -14.27 11.80 25.40
CA PHE A 209 -14.12 10.77 24.39
C PHE A 209 -14.91 9.50 24.74
N GLN A 210 -14.72 8.95 25.95
CA GLN A 210 -15.45 7.76 26.41
C GLN A 210 -16.96 8.00 26.42
N TYR A 211 -17.41 9.18 26.84
CA TYR A 211 -18.83 9.55 26.83
C TYR A 211 -19.41 9.58 25.41
N GLN A 212 -18.70 10.19 24.45
CA GLN A 212 -19.13 10.25 23.05
C GLN A 212 -19.23 8.85 22.43
N ILE A 213 -18.19 8.02 22.60
CA ILE A 213 -18.21 6.64 22.07
C ILE A 213 -19.37 5.85 22.68
N GLN A 214 -19.58 5.91 24.01
CA GLN A 214 -20.68 5.20 24.67
C GLN A 214 -22.06 5.60 24.14
N ASN A 215 -22.26 6.87 23.77
CA ASN A 215 -23.52 7.34 23.19
C ASN A 215 -23.78 6.80 21.77
N MET A 216 -22.73 6.42 21.04
CA MET A 216 -22.84 5.89 19.67
C MET A 216 -23.05 4.37 19.62
N LEU A 217 -22.58 3.63 20.65
CA LEU A 217 -22.69 2.16 20.69
C LEU A 217 -24.09 1.58 20.45
N PRO A 218 -25.20 2.23 20.87
CA PRO A 218 -26.54 1.73 20.59
C PRO A 218 -26.90 1.70 19.10
N ASN A 219 -26.21 2.47 18.25
CA ASN A 219 -26.48 2.53 16.82
C ASN A 219 -25.94 1.30 16.06
N LEU A 220 -24.89 0.67 16.60
CA LEU A 220 -24.38 -0.59 16.05
C LEU A 220 -25.51 -1.63 16.05
N GLY A 221 -25.58 -2.44 15.01
CA GLY A 221 -26.57 -3.49 14.84
C GLY A 221 -26.17 -4.79 15.56
N ASN A 222 -26.75 -5.89 15.09
CA ASN A 222 -26.66 -7.19 15.76
C ASN A 222 -25.81 -8.23 15.01
N SER A 223 -25.14 -7.84 13.94
CA SER A 223 -24.21 -8.75 13.25
C SER A 223 -23.06 -9.18 14.17
N PRO A 224 -22.44 -10.36 13.97
CA PRO A 224 -21.27 -10.77 14.74
C PRO A 224 -20.16 -9.71 14.75
N GLU A 225 -19.92 -9.07 13.61
CA GLU A 225 -18.88 -8.04 13.42
C GLU A 225 -19.22 -6.78 14.23
N SER A 226 -20.45 -6.28 14.12
CA SER A 226 -20.92 -5.11 14.89
C SER A 226 -20.92 -5.40 16.39
N GLN A 227 -21.23 -6.62 16.81
CA GLN A 227 -21.19 -7.01 18.22
C GLN A 227 -19.76 -7.10 18.75
N SER A 228 -18.82 -7.63 17.96
CA SER A 228 -17.42 -7.69 18.35
C SER A 228 -16.84 -6.28 18.47
N PHE A 229 -17.07 -5.44 17.47
CA PHE A 229 -16.65 -4.04 17.50
C PHE A 229 -17.26 -3.27 18.68
N ARG A 230 -18.56 -3.47 18.98
CA ARG A 230 -19.18 -2.89 20.17
C ARG A 230 -18.44 -3.28 21.45
N LYS A 231 -18.10 -4.56 21.62
CA LYS A 231 -17.36 -5.04 22.79
C LYS A 231 -15.96 -4.43 22.85
N GLY A 232 -15.26 -4.33 21.72
CA GLY A 232 -13.95 -3.69 21.62
C GLY A 232 -13.99 -2.22 22.06
N LEU A 233 -14.94 -1.44 21.52
CA LEU A 233 -15.13 -0.04 21.91
C LEU A 233 -15.50 0.10 23.40
N GLN A 234 -16.34 -0.78 23.95
CA GLN A 234 -16.64 -0.82 25.38
C GLN A 234 -15.42 -1.16 26.24
N GLY A 235 -14.51 -1.99 25.71
CA GLY A 235 -13.25 -2.37 26.33
C GLY A 235 -12.14 -1.31 26.21
N GLY A 236 -12.37 -0.21 25.49
CA GLY A 236 -11.41 0.87 25.30
C GLY A 236 -10.44 0.66 24.13
N ASP A 237 -10.77 -0.22 23.16
CA ASP A 237 -9.90 -0.51 22.01
C ASP A 237 -9.50 0.75 21.23
N LEU A 238 -10.45 1.65 20.94
CA LEU A 238 -10.15 2.89 20.25
C LEU A 238 -9.26 3.84 21.08
N GLU A 239 -9.46 3.90 22.40
CA GLU A 239 -8.60 4.72 23.27
C GLU A 239 -7.16 4.21 23.22
N PHE A 240 -6.99 2.88 23.31
CA PHE A 240 -5.69 2.22 23.21
C PHE A 240 -5.02 2.48 21.85
N ILE A 241 -5.78 2.37 20.75
CA ILE A 241 -5.28 2.64 19.40
C ILE A 241 -4.85 4.10 19.25
N LEU A 242 -5.62 5.06 19.75
CA LEU A 242 -5.26 6.47 19.70
C LEU A 242 -4.05 6.79 20.57
N ASP A 243 -3.92 6.18 21.75
CA ASP A 243 -2.72 6.32 22.59
C ASP A 243 -1.46 5.82 21.86
N CYS A 244 -1.55 4.64 21.24
CA CYS A 244 -0.47 4.09 20.41
C CYS A 244 -0.16 5.03 19.23
N PHE A 245 -1.17 5.49 18.50
CA PHE A 245 -1.02 6.40 17.36
C PHE A 245 -0.31 7.71 17.74
N ASN A 246 -0.73 8.34 18.85
CA ASN A 246 -0.14 9.59 19.36
C ASN A 246 1.33 9.39 19.78
N TRP A 247 1.64 8.24 20.38
CA TRP A 247 3.02 7.89 20.75
C TRP A 247 3.90 7.67 19.53
N LEU A 248 3.40 6.94 18.52
CA LEU A 248 4.10 6.68 17.27
C LEU A 248 4.37 7.96 16.47
N GLU A 249 3.39 8.84 16.35
CA GLU A 249 3.52 10.15 15.69
C GLU A 249 4.68 10.94 16.29
N LYS A 250 4.70 11.03 17.62
CA LYS A 250 5.76 11.73 18.35
C LYS A 250 7.14 11.09 18.12
N ASN A 251 7.26 9.78 18.32
CA ASN A 251 8.54 9.09 18.26
C ASN A 251 9.17 9.10 16.86
N ILE A 252 8.35 8.85 15.83
CA ILE A 252 8.82 8.86 14.46
C ILE A 252 9.27 10.27 14.08
N HIS A 253 8.51 11.29 14.47
CA HIS A 253 8.87 12.68 14.24
C HIS A 253 10.19 13.07 14.94
N GLU A 254 10.34 12.76 16.23
CA GLU A 254 11.57 13.03 16.99
C GLU A 254 12.77 12.28 16.38
N SER A 255 12.59 11.01 15.98
CA SER A 255 13.64 10.22 15.34
C SER A 255 14.10 10.80 14.01
N LEU A 256 13.18 11.31 13.18
CA LEU A 256 13.51 11.90 11.88
C LEU A 256 14.17 13.29 12.00
N ILE A 257 13.92 14.02 13.10
CA ILE A 257 14.65 15.25 13.42
C ILE A 257 16.11 14.92 13.76
N ASP A 258 16.34 13.94 14.64
CA ASP A 258 17.66 13.60 15.14
C ASP A 258 18.49 12.79 14.13
N ASN A 259 17.83 11.91 13.37
CA ASN A 259 18.43 11.06 12.35
C ASN A 259 17.58 11.10 11.07
N PRO A 260 17.78 12.15 10.23
CA PRO A 260 17.07 12.30 8.97
C PRO A 260 17.30 11.09 8.06
N ALA A 261 16.23 10.62 7.43
CA ALA A 261 16.26 9.53 6.47
C ALA A 261 16.11 10.06 5.04
N PRO A 262 16.64 9.34 4.03
CA PRO A 262 16.38 9.69 2.64
C PRO A 262 14.88 9.68 2.36
N ASN A 263 14.42 10.73 1.69
CA ASN A 263 13.05 10.80 1.26
C ASN A 263 12.89 10.08 -0.07
N VAL A 264 12.13 8.98 -0.07
CA VAL A 264 11.97 8.10 -1.24
C VAL A 264 10.50 7.81 -1.51
N PRO A 265 10.13 7.46 -2.76
CA PRO A 265 8.82 6.92 -3.05
C PRO A 265 8.59 5.63 -2.26
N VAL A 266 7.47 5.53 -1.57
CA VAL A 266 7.04 4.31 -0.87
C VAL A 266 5.67 3.91 -1.37
N ASN A 267 5.44 2.62 -1.56
CA ASN A 267 4.18 2.09 -2.09
C ASN A 267 3.02 2.28 -1.08
N ASN A 268 3.31 2.14 0.21
CA ASN A 268 2.38 2.20 1.35
C ASN A 268 1.37 1.05 1.44
N GLU A 269 1.21 0.22 0.42
CA GLU A 269 0.29 -0.91 0.45
C GLU A 269 0.82 -2.14 -0.29
N VAL A 270 2.03 -2.57 0.05
CA VAL A 270 2.49 -3.93 -0.32
C VAL A 270 1.77 -4.95 0.57
N LYS A 271 0.62 -5.43 0.11
CA LYS A 271 -0.25 -6.41 0.77
C LYS A 271 -0.53 -7.60 -0.16
N PRO A 272 -1.02 -8.76 0.36
CA PRO A 272 -1.23 -9.96 -0.46
C PRO A 272 -2.06 -9.70 -1.72
N ALA A 273 -3.11 -8.88 -1.56
CA ALA A 273 -4.01 -8.51 -2.64
C ALA A 273 -3.44 -7.52 -3.67
N ASN A 274 -2.18 -7.06 -3.57
CA ASN A 274 -1.56 -6.10 -4.49
C ASN A 274 -0.34 -6.67 -5.24
N VAL A 275 0.00 -7.95 -4.99
CA VAL A 275 1.17 -8.62 -5.58
C VAL A 275 0.77 -10.01 -6.07
N GLY A 276 0.99 -10.26 -7.36
CA GLY A 276 0.83 -11.59 -7.95
C GLY A 276 2.17 -12.34 -7.95
N ALA A 277 2.15 -13.61 -7.55
CA ALA A 277 3.35 -14.44 -7.50
C ALA A 277 3.08 -15.92 -7.82
N VAL A 278 4.03 -16.56 -8.48
CA VAL A 278 3.98 -17.99 -8.82
C VAL A 278 5.10 -18.74 -8.10
N TYR A 279 4.76 -19.93 -7.59
CA TYR A 279 5.71 -20.80 -6.89
C TYR A 279 6.27 -21.88 -7.83
N ASP A 280 7.59 -21.95 -7.94
CA ASP A 280 8.31 -23.07 -8.51
C ASP A 280 8.68 -24.07 -7.40
N ALA A 281 8.00 -25.22 -7.42
CA ALA A 281 8.20 -26.29 -6.45
C ALA A 281 9.55 -27.02 -6.59
N SER A 282 10.19 -26.97 -7.76
CA SER A 282 11.46 -27.65 -7.99
C SER A 282 12.63 -26.92 -7.33
N GLU A 283 12.54 -25.59 -7.25
CA GLU A 283 13.58 -24.73 -6.67
C GLU A 283 13.19 -24.15 -5.31
N ASN A 284 11.95 -24.40 -4.84
CA ASN A 284 11.35 -23.72 -3.69
C ASN A 284 11.47 -22.19 -3.85
N HIS A 285 11.10 -21.71 -5.03
CA HIS A 285 11.29 -20.33 -5.44
C HIS A 285 9.95 -19.65 -5.70
N TRP A 286 9.87 -18.37 -5.37
CA TRP A 286 8.76 -17.51 -5.78
C TRP A 286 9.24 -16.50 -6.80
N GLU A 287 8.47 -16.38 -7.87
CA GLU A 287 8.60 -15.31 -8.86
C GLU A 287 7.43 -14.36 -8.71
N ILE A 288 7.71 -13.07 -8.51
CA ILE A 288 6.68 -12.04 -8.60
C ILE A 288 6.32 -11.90 -10.07
N THR A 289 5.08 -12.20 -10.41
CA THR A 289 4.59 -12.16 -11.80
C THR A 289 3.81 -10.89 -12.08
N GLN A 290 3.28 -10.21 -11.05
CA GLN A 290 2.46 -9.01 -11.20
C GLN A 290 2.54 -8.10 -9.98
N SER A 291 2.34 -6.80 -10.20
CA SER A 291 2.34 -5.75 -9.19
C SER A 291 1.37 -4.65 -9.62
N PHE A 292 0.50 -4.21 -8.71
CA PHE A 292 -0.62 -3.31 -9.02
C PHE A 292 -1.03 -2.47 -7.80
N ASP A 293 -1.98 -1.55 -8.02
CA ASP A 293 -2.58 -0.67 -7.00
C ASP A 293 -1.56 0.28 -6.32
N PHE A 294 -0.88 1.09 -7.14
CA PHE A 294 0.12 2.08 -6.68
C PHE A 294 -0.54 3.37 -6.16
N ASP A 295 -1.85 3.40 -6.00
CA ASP A 295 -2.63 4.60 -5.66
C ASP A 295 -2.27 5.20 -4.29
N ASN A 296 -1.74 4.37 -3.40
CA ASN A 296 -1.26 4.82 -2.10
C ASN A 296 0.21 5.25 -2.11
N MET A 297 0.89 5.17 -3.27
CA MET A 297 2.27 5.58 -3.39
C MET A 297 2.44 7.07 -3.07
N GLY A 298 3.46 7.39 -2.31
CA GLY A 298 3.76 8.76 -1.92
C GLY A 298 5.21 8.94 -1.54
N PHE A 299 5.62 10.19 -1.37
CA PHE A 299 6.94 10.59 -0.88
C PHE A 299 6.82 11.94 -0.17
N GLY A 300 7.77 12.23 0.70
CA GLY A 300 7.83 13.47 1.45
C GLY A 300 8.05 14.73 0.64
N THR A 301 7.77 15.88 1.25
CA THR A 301 8.32 17.17 0.82
C THR A 301 8.91 17.90 2.03
N LEU A 302 9.71 18.94 1.78
CA LEU A 302 10.19 19.80 2.87
C LEU A 302 9.04 20.56 3.57
N GLU A 303 7.92 20.77 2.88
CA GLU A 303 6.77 21.55 3.37
C GLU A 303 5.77 20.71 4.18
N ASN A 304 5.63 19.42 3.87
CA ASN A 304 4.78 18.50 4.66
C ASN A 304 5.51 17.86 5.85
N GLY A 305 6.82 18.11 6.01
CA GLY A 305 7.63 17.64 7.15
C GLY A 305 7.85 16.13 7.21
N ASP A 306 7.26 15.37 6.30
CA ASP A 306 7.33 13.92 6.25
C ASP A 306 8.52 13.53 5.39
N GLN A 307 9.71 13.31 5.95
CA GLN A 307 10.63 12.40 5.26
C GLN A 307 9.95 11.03 5.26
N THR A 308 9.70 10.46 4.08
CA THR A 308 9.09 9.13 4.02
C THR A 308 10.18 8.11 3.77
N PRO A 309 10.65 7.43 4.83
CA PRO A 309 11.81 6.59 4.70
C PRO A 309 11.40 5.20 4.22
N LEU A 310 12.32 4.49 3.59
CA LEU A 310 12.02 3.21 2.97
C LEU A 310 11.58 2.14 4.00
N GLU A 311 12.09 2.20 5.23
CA GLU A 311 11.71 1.27 6.31
C GLU A 311 10.24 1.38 6.71
N LYS A 312 9.55 2.47 6.35
CA LYS A 312 8.11 2.59 6.53
C LYS A 312 7.34 1.59 5.68
N ASP A 313 7.71 1.46 4.41
CA ASP A 313 7.03 0.54 3.49
C ASP A 313 7.27 -0.91 3.92
N LEU A 314 8.48 -1.19 4.44
CA LEU A 314 8.77 -2.46 5.10
C LEU A 314 7.90 -2.69 6.34
N GLY A 315 7.81 -1.71 7.25
CA GLY A 315 6.97 -1.82 8.45
C GLY A 315 5.50 -2.06 8.11
N ARG A 316 4.98 -1.35 7.11
CA ARG A 316 3.63 -1.54 6.59
C ARG A 316 3.43 -2.92 5.97
N THR A 317 4.38 -3.42 5.18
CA THR A 317 4.35 -4.78 4.63
C THR A 317 4.34 -5.83 5.74
N LEU A 318 5.21 -5.67 6.74
CA LEU A 318 5.28 -6.57 7.89
C LEU A 318 3.96 -6.59 8.68
N SER A 319 3.25 -5.47 8.78
CA SER A 319 1.92 -5.42 9.43
C SER A 319 0.88 -6.32 8.74
N PHE A 320 1.05 -6.64 7.46
CA PHE A 320 0.19 -7.57 6.72
C PHE A 320 0.68 -9.02 6.75
N PHE A 321 1.99 -9.23 6.67
CA PHE A 321 2.56 -10.56 6.40
C PHE A 321 3.19 -11.24 7.62
N ALA A 322 3.48 -10.48 8.68
CA ALA A 322 4.06 -11.01 9.90
C ALA A 322 3.03 -11.25 11.01
N PHE A 323 1.73 -11.11 10.71
CA PHE A 323 0.66 -11.31 11.68
C PHE A 323 -0.42 -12.21 11.09
N ASP A 324 -0.98 -13.08 11.92
CA ASP A 324 -2.20 -13.79 11.55
C ASP A 324 -3.38 -12.80 11.45
N PRO A 325 -4.16 -12.83 10.36
CA PRO A 325 -5.27 -11.90 10.16
C PRO A 325 -6.50 -12.21 11.05
N GLU A 326 -6.58 -13.38 11.67
CA GLU A 326 -7.70 -13.83 12.50
C GLU A 326 -7.37 -13.80 14.01
N SER A 327 -6.28 -14.45 14.43
CA SER A 327 -5.85 -14.52 15.83
C SER A 327 -5.03 -13.30 16.26
N GLY A 328 -4.36 -12.64 15.30
CA GLY A 328 -3.41 -11.58 15.57
C GLY A 328 -2.02 -12.05 16.00
N ASP A 329 -1.73 -13.36 15.96
CA ASP A 329 -0.43 -13.90 16.36
C ASP A 329 0.72 -13.36 15.52
N PHE A 330 1.84 -13.03 16.18
CA PHE A 330 3.04 -12.54 15.51
C PHE A 330 3.94 -13.69 15.02
N TYR A 331 4.22 -13.70 13.72
CA TYR A 331 5.07 -14.68 13.04
C TYR A 331 6.50 -14.14 12.86
N ALA A 332 7.31 -14.29 13.91
CA ALA A 332 8.67 -13.76 13.94
C ALA A 332 9.55 -14.21 12.76
N ASP A 333 9.47 -15.46 12.28
CA ASP A 333 10.30 -15.85 11.13
C ASP A 333 9.81 -15.27 9.80
N ASN A 334 8.51 -14.95 9.64
CA ASN A 334 8.05 -14.20 8.47
C ASN A 334 8.67 -12.81 8.47
N ALA A 335 8.67 -12.17 9.65
CA ALA A 335 9.30 -10.86 9.80
C ALA A 335 10.79 -10.92 9.46
N LYS A 336 11.53 -11.89 10.02
CA LYS A 336 12.96 -12.08 9.73
C LYS A 336 13.22 -12.32 8.25
N ALA A 337 12.45 -13.17 7.60
CA ALA A 337 12.59 -13.46 6.17
C ALA A 337 12.33 -12.22 5.31
N THR A 338 11.27 -11.47 5.60
CA THR A 338 10.96 -10.21 4.89
C THR A 338 12.05 -9.17 5.09
N ILE A 339 12.51 -8.97 6.33
CA ILE A 339 13.60 -8.05 6.67
C ILE A 339 14.89 -8.48 5.97
N LYS A 340 15.21 -9.78 5.94
CA LYS A 340 16.39 -10.29 5.24
C LYS A 340 16.36 -9.94 3.75
N GLY A 341 15.26 -10.24 3.06
CA GLY A 341 15.13 -9.91 1.64
C GLY A 341 15.19 -8.41 1.35
N TYR A 342 14.70 -7.59 2.27
CA TYR A 342 14.86 -6.13 2.21
C TYR A 342 16.33 -5.69 2.34
N LEU A 343 17.03 -6.23 3.35
CA LEU A 343 18.45 -5.92 3.61
C LEU A 343 19.37 -6.36 2.46
N GLU A 344 19.05 -7.46 1.78
CA GLU A 344 19.77 -7.92 0.59
C GLU A 344 19.83 -6.87 -0.51
N HIS A 345 18.93 -5.89 -0.51
CA HIS A 345 18.82 -4.86 -1.54
C HIS A 345 19.20 -3.45 -1.07
N LEU A 346 19.77 -3.32 0.13
CA LEU A 346 20.30 -2.04 0.61
C LEU A 346 21.81 -1.91 0.34
N PRO A 347 22.31 -0.73 -0.04
CA PRO A 347 23.75 -0.50 -0.19
C PRO A 347 24.48 -0.40 1.15
N GLU A 348 23.78 -0.02 2.22
CA GLU A 348 24.32 0.13 3.57
C GLU A 348 23.48 -0.59 4.60
N LYS A 349 24.06 -0.86 5.76
CA LYS A 349 23.35 -1.42 6.91
C LYS A 349 22.31 -0.42 7.41
N MET A 350 21.18 -0.95 7.89
CA MET A 350 20.26 -0.15 8.70
C MET A 350 20.98 0.27 9.98
N SER A 351 21.00 1.57 10.23
CA SER A 351 21.41 2.20 11.47
C SER A 351 20.47 1.85 12.62
N ASP A 352 20.90 2.12 13.85
CA ASP A 352 20.04 1.86 15.01
C ASP A 352 18.76 2.70 14.97
N ALA A 353 18.81 3.94 14.48
CA ALA A 353 17.62 4.77 14.32
C ALA A 353 16.61 4.15 13.32
N GLU A 354 17.08 3.65 12.18
CA GLU A 354 16.23 2.97 11.19
C GLU A 354 15.62 1.69 11.75
N LYS A 355 16.36 0.91 12.55
CA LYS A 355 15.83 -0.30 13.21
C LYS A 355 14.70 0.04 14.20
N HIS A 356 14.86 1.11 14.98
CA HIS A 356 13.82 1.56 15.91
C HIS A 356 12.60 2.09 15.16
N ARG A 357 12.79 2.93 14.14
CA ARG A 357 11.68 3.39 13.29
C ARG A 357 10.95 2.25 12.60
N LEU A 358 11.66 1.21 12.14
CA LEU A 358 11.02 0.03 11.57
C LEU A 358 10.04 -0.62 12.57
N GLN A 359 10.44 -0.76 13.84
CA GLN A 359 9.55 -1.27 14.89
C GLN A 359 8.31 -0.39 15.06
N ASP A 360 8.49 0.93 15.05
CA ASP A 360 7.39 1.89 15.15
C ASP A 360 6.47 1.82 13.91
N TYR A 361 7.03 1.69 12.70
CA TYR A 361 6.25 1.57 11.47
C TYR A 361 5.47 0.27 11.35
N ILE A 362 5.94 -0.83 11.96
CA ILE A 362 5.14 -2.06 12.08
C ILE A 362 3.87 -1.78 12.88
N GLN A 363 4.01 -1.14 14.05
CA GLN A 363 2.87 -0.78 14.91
C GLN A 363 1.96 0.24 14.22
N LEU A 364 2.52 1.23 13.53
CA LEU A 364 1.75 2.20 12.75
C LEU A 364 0.94 1.52 11.65
N GLY A 365 1.51 0.52 10.97
CA GLY A 365 0.79 -0.32 10.01
C GLY A 365 -0.40 -1.06 10.63
N ILE A 366 -0.28 -1.52 11.87
CA ILE A 366 -1.38 -2.18 12.58
C ILE A 366 -2.46 -1.17 13.01
N VAL A 367 -2.05 -0.04 13.59
CA VAL A 367 -2.93 1.07 14.02
C VAL A 367 -3.74 1.62 12.85
N THR A 368 -3.09 1.88 11.72
CA THR A 368 -3.76 2.32 10.49
C THR A 368 -4.75 1.26 10.02
N SER A 369 -4.38 -0.03 10.03
CA SER A 369 -5.33 -1.09 9.67
C SER A 369 -6.58 -1.13 10.58
N TYR A 370 -6.44 -0.88 11.89
CA TYR A 370 -7.58 -0.74 12.80
C TYR A 370 -8.51 0.39 12.38
N LEU A 371 -7.98 1.59 12.12
CA LEU A 371 -8.78 2.76 11.74
C LEU A 371 -9.52 2.52 10.43
N TRP A 372 -8.84 1.99 9.41
CA TRP A 372 -9.45 1.67 8.12
C TRP A 372 -10.49 0.55 8.23
N ARG A 373 -10.28 -0.49 9.04
CA ARG A 373 -11.27 -1.55 9.24
C ARG A 373 -12.49 -1.07 10.02
N SER A 374 -12.27 -0.25 11.05
CA SER A 374 -13.35 0.40 11.81
C SER A 374 -14.24 1.24 10.91
N SER A 375 -13.66 1.83 9.86
CA SER A 375 -14.40 2.62 8.89
C SER A 375 -15.59 1.85 8.30
N TYR A 376 -15.47 0.55 8.01
CA TYR A 376 -16.57 -0.27 7.48
C TYR A 376 -17.83 -0.32 8.37
N LEU A 377 -17.70 0.07 9.64
CA LEU A 377 -18.77 0.12 10.63
C LEU A 377 -19.19 1.56 10.98
N ALA A 378 -18.55 2.58 10.37
CA ALA A 378 -18.73 3.99 10.72
C ALA A 378 -20.16 4.50 10.50
N ASP A 379 -20.77 4.22 9.34
CA ASP A 379 -22.15 4.65 9.07
C ASP A 379 -23.12 4.05 10.10
N GLU A 380 -22.97 2.76 10.39
CA GLU A 380 -23.76 2.05 11.39
C GLU A 380 -23.55 2.66 12.79
N LEU A 381 -22.30 2.91 13.19
CA LEU A 381 -21.94 3.53 14.47
C LEU A 381 -22.54 4.94 14.61
N GLN A 382 -22.63 5.68 13.51
CA GLN A 382 -23.21 7.03 13.46
C GLN A 382 -24.75 7.03 13.30
N GLY A 383 -25.39 5.85 13.25
CA GLY A 383 -26.84 5.73 13.05
C GLY A 383 -27.31 6.09 11.64
N LYS A 384 -26.40 6.08 10.66
CA LYS A 384 -26.70 6.32 9.25
C LYS A 384 -27.11 5.00 8.56
N PRO A 385 -28.01 5.04 7.58
CA PRO A 385 -28.34 3.86 6.78
C PRO A 385 -27.08 3.37 6.05
N THR A 386 -26.84 2.06 6.09
CA THR A 386 -25.74 1.44 5.37
C THR A 386 -26.24 0.91 4.03
N ASP A 387 -25.89 1.58 2.94
CA ASP A 387 -26.32 1.17 1.59
C ASP A 387 -25.43 0.06 0.98
N ILE A 388 -24.30 -0.26 1.62
CA ILE A 388 -23.31 -1.21 1.12
C ILE A 388 -23.02 -2.31 2.16
N HIS A 389 -23.42 -3.54 1.86
CA HIS A 389 -23.14 -4.72 2.69
C HIS A 389 -21.89 -5.46 2.18
N LEU A 390 -20.71 -5.04 2.64
CA LEU A 390 -19.45 -5.77 2.42
C LEU A 390 -19.19 -6.76 3.56
N ALA A 391 -18.31 -7.74 3.33
CA ALA A 391 -17.68 -8.46 4.44
C ALA A 391 -16.93 -7.44 5.32
N ARG A 392 -17.15 -7.46 6.63
CA ARG A 392 -16.60 -6.48 7.58
C ARG A 392 -15.63 -7.22 8.50
N PRO A 393 -14.31 -7.14 8.27
CA PRO A 393 -13.37 -7.79 9.17
C PRO A 393 -13.42 -7.10 10.53
N ASP A 394 -13.35 -7.88 11.61
CA ASP A 394 -13.35 -7.35 12.98
C ASP A 394 -12.09 -6.49 13.20
N PRO A 395 -12.21 -5.19 13.50
CA PRO A 395 -11.05 -4.34 13.76
C PRO A 395 -10.31 -4.73 15.06
N SER A 396 -10.97 -5.36 16.03
CA SER A 396 -10.36 -5.68 17.33
C SER A 396 -9.16 -6.63 17.23
N VAL A 397 -9.02 -7.39 16.14
CA VAL A 397 -7.81 -8.19 15.90
C VAL A 397 -6.53 -7.35 15.91
N HIS A 398 -6.59 -6.09 15.47
CA HIS A 398 -5.41 -5.22 15.43
C HIS A 398 -4.96 -4.76 16.82
N VAL A 399 -5.88 -4.67 17.80
CA VAL A 399 -5.50 -4.46 19.21
C VAL A 399 -4.76 -5.68 19.75
N THR A 400 -5.22 -6.88 19.39
CA THR A 400 -4.52 -8.13 19.71
C THR A 400 -3.12 -8.19 19.08
N GLN A 401 -2.99 -7.81 17.81
CA GLN A 401 -1.69 -7.77 17.12
C GLN A 401 -0.68 -6.85 17.83
N ILE A 402 -1.08 -5.63 18.22
CA ILE A 402 -0.20 -4.72 18.98
C ILE A 402 0.23 -5.38 20.29
N ARG A 403 -0.72 -5.89 21.09
CA ARG A 403 -0.42 -6.51 22.39
C ARG A 403 0.50 -7.73 22.28
N LEU A 404 0.27 -8.58 21.28
CA LEU A 404 1.10 -9.77 21.05
C LEU A 404 2.50 -9.39 20.55
N PHE A 405 2.60 -8.34 19.72
CA PHE A 405 3.90 -7.81 19.30
C PHE A 405 4.67 -7.21 20.48
N GLU A 406 4.04 -6.36 21.30
CA GLU A 406 4.65 -5.78 22.51
C GLU A 406 5.09 -6.88 23.49
N ASN A 407 4.26 -7.90 23.71
CA ASN A 407 4.63 -9.04 24.54
C ASN A 407 5.83 -9.79 23.97
N TRP A 408 5.90 -9.99 22.66
CA TRP A 408 7.07 -10.60 22.02
C TRP A 408 8.33 -9.72 22.18
N LEU A 409 8.21 -8.40 22.01
CA LEU A 409 9.29 -7.43 22.20
C LEU A 409 9.81 -7.38 23.65
N SER A 410 8.96 -7.68 24.64
CA SER A 410 9.37 -7.75 26.06
C SER A 410 10.46 -8.79 26.33
N SER A 411 10.55 -9.81 25.47
CA SER A 411 11.48 -10.94 25.60
C SER A 411 12.50 -11.03 24.46
N ASN A 412 12.41 -10.16 23.44
CA ASN A 412 13.25 -10.19 22.25
C ASN A 412 13.70 -8.78 21.88
N GLN A 413 15.00 -8.59 21.68
CA GLN A 413 15.55 -7.32 21.19
C GLN A 413 15.41 -7.25 19.67
N PHE A 414 14.48 -6.45 19.16
CA PHE A 414 14.22 -6.33 17.72
C PHE A 414 15.47 -5.87 16.95
N ALA A 415 16.19 -4.88 17.49
CA ALA A 415 17.42 -4.36 16.89
C ALA A 415 18.51 -5.44 16.73
N ASP A 416 18.68 -6.33 17.71
CA ASP A 416 19.66 -7.43 17.65
C ASP A 416 19.31 -8.43 16.55
N ILE A 417 18.02 -8.68 16.32
CA ILE A 417 17.56 -9.56 15.23
C ILE A 417 17.91 -8.94 13.88
N VAL A 418 17.59 -7.67 13.65
CA VAL A 418 17.96 -6.98 12.40
C VAL A 418 19.49 -6.96 12.24
N GLU A 419 20.23 -6.66 13.31
CA GLU A 419 21.69 -6.66 13.28
C GLU A 419 22.26 -8.03 12.90
N SER A 420 21.71 -9.12 13.46
CA SER A 420 22.14 -10.48 13.16
C SER A 420 21.91 -10.87 11.70
N LEU A 421 20.81 -10.40 11.09
CA LEU A 421 20.50 -10.64 9.68
C LEU A 421 21.46 -9.88 8.76
N GLN A 422 21.78 -8.63 9.10
CA GLN A 422 22.64 -7.81 8.26
C GLN A 422 24.14 -8.04 8.47
N SER A 423 24.57 -8.70 9.56
CA SER A 423 25.98 -8.94 9.89
C SER A 423 26.47 -10.34 9.49
N THR A 424 26.24 -10.72 8.23
CA THR A 424 26.71 -11.99 7.65
C THR A 424 27.63 -11.74 6.44
N PRO A 425 28.60 -12.65 6.15
CA PRO A 425 29.42 -12.54 4.95
C PRO A 425 28.62 -12.59 3.64
N GLN A 426 27.49 -13.31 3.61
CA GLN A 426 26.59 -13.26 2.45
C GLN A 426 26.01 -11.86 2.24
N MET A 427 25.58 -11.20 3.32
CA MET A 427 25.02 -9.84 3.24
C MET A 427 26.07 -8.80 2.82
N ASP A 428 27.34 -9.00 3.17
CA ASP A 428 28.43 -8.15 2.66
C ASP A 428 28.52 -8.20 1.12
N ARG A 429 28.40 -9.40 0.52
CA ARG A 429 28.39 -9.58 -0.94
C ARG A 429 27.19 -8.93 -1.61
N HIS A 430 26.01 -9.01 -0.98
CA HIS A 430 24.81 -8.32 -1.47
C HIS A 430 25.01 -6.80 -1.46
N ARG A 431 25.57 -6.26 -0.36
CA ARG A 431 25.89 -4.83 -0.25
C ARG A 431 26.90 -4.35 -1.28
N ASP A 432 27.87 -5.18 -1.67
CA ASP A 432 28.82 -4.83 -2.73
C ASP A 432 28.11 -4.61 -4.08
N ILE A 433 27.17 -5.50 -4.45
CA ILE A 433 26.33 -5.33 -5.65
C ILE A 433 25.54 -4.03 -5.56
N GLU A 434 24.91 -3.77 -4.41
CA GLU A 434 24.02 -2.62 -4.26
C GLU A 434 24.76 -1.28 -4.20
N ARG A 435 26.00 -1.27 -3.70
CA ARG A 435 26.88 -0.09 -3.79
C ARG A 435 27.29 0.19 -5.23
N GLU A 436 27.61 -0.83 -6.02
CA GLU A 436 27.89 -0.67 -7.45
C GLU A 436 26.66 -0.15 -8.20
N ALA A 437 25.47 -0.69 -7.91
CA ALA A 437 24.21 -0.23 -8.48
C ALA A 437 23.91 1.24 -8.11
N ALA A 438 24.19 1.64 -6.86
CA ALA A 438 24.04 3.02 -6.41
C ALA A 438 25.03 3.98 -7.12
N LEU A 439 26.27 3.54 -7.38
CA LEU A 439 27.23 4.32 -8.15
C LEU A 439 26.80 4.46 -9.62
N PHE A 440 26.31 3.38 -10.23
CA PHE A 440 25.80 3.39 -11.60
C PHE A 440 24.64 4.37 -11.76
N ARG A 441 23.67 4.40 -10.84
CA ARG A 441 22.53 5.35 -10.86
C ARG A 441 22.93 6.81 -10.88
N ASN A 442 24.08 7.13 -10.29
CA ASN A 442 24.61 8.49 -10.27
C ASN A 442 25.53 8.81 -11.47
N SER A 443 25.61 7.91 -12.46
CA SER A 443 26.50 8.04 -13.61
C SER A 443 25.77 8.50 -14.89
N PRO A 444 26.48 9.09 -15.87
CA PRO A 444 25.93 9.39 -17.19
C PRO A 444 25.34 8.17 -17.91
N ASP A 445 25.97 7.00 -17.77
CA ASP A 445 25.53 5.75 -18.41
C ASP A 445 24.12 5.32 -17.96
N TYR A 446 23.73 5.65 -16.73
CA TYR A 446 22.35 5.42 -16.26
C TYR A 446 21.34 6.22 -17.06
N PHE A 447 21.60 7.51 -17.30
CA PHE A 447 20.70 8.38 -18.05
C PHE A 447 20.61 7.96 -19.53
N ASP A 448 21.73 7.55 -20.13
CA ASP A 448 21.76 7.01 -21.49
C ASP A 448 20.91 5.73 -21.58
N LYS A 449 21.13 4.77 -20.68
CA LYS A 449 20.34 3.52 -20.63
C LYS A 449 18.86 3.75 -20.35
N ARG A 450 18.52 4.77 -19.54
CA ARG A 450 17.13 5.16 -19.28
C ARG A 450 16.47 5.65 -20.57
N ALA A 451 17.12 6.57 -21.27
CA ALA A 451 16.62 7.13 -22.53
C ALA A 451 16.49 6.08 -23.64
N GLU A 452 17.40 5.11 -23.68
CA GLU A 452 17.38 3.98 -24.62
C GLU A 452 16.35 2.90 -24.28
N GLY A 453 15.75 2.93 -23.08
CA GLY A 453 14.85 1.88 -22.61
C GLY A 453 15.55 0.56 -22.27
N SER A 454 16.85 0.58 -21.97
CA SER A 454 17.67 -0.61 -21.70
C SER A 454 17.92 -0.88 -20.20
N LEU A 455 17.46 0.00 -19.30
CA LEU A 455 17.60 -0.17 -17.83
C LEU A 455 16.99 -1.48 -17.31
N LYS A 456 15.86 -1.92 -17.85
CA LYS A 456 15.22 -3.17 -17.42
C LYS A 456 16.16 -4.38 -17.54
N ALA A 457 16.95 -4.45 -18.60
CA ALA A 457 17.93 -5.53 -18.78
C ALA A 457 19.06 -5.46 -17.74
N TYR A 458 19.46 -4.25 -17.35
CA TYR A 458 20.45 -4.05 -16.29
C TYR A 458 19.91 -4.50 -14.92
N ASP A 459 18.68 -4.10 -14.56
CA ASP A 459 18.05 -4.50 -13.29
C ASP A 459 17.80 -6.03 -13.22
N ILE A 460 17.47 -6.69 -14.34
CA ILE A 460 17.43 -8.16 -14.42
C ILE A 460 18.81 -8.77 -14.14
N GLY A 461 19.89 -8.13 -14.60
CA GLY A 461 21.26 -8.53 -14.32
C GLY A 461 21.62 -8.44 -12.84
N ILE A 462 21.21 -7.35 -12.17
CA ILE A 462 21.33 -7.22 -10.71
C ILE A 462 20.59 -8.36 -10.02
N ASP A 463 19.33 -8.60 -10.39
CA ASP A 463 18.52 -9.68 -9.80
C ASP A 463 19.17 -11.06 -9.92
N ALA A 464 19.79 -11.34 -11.07
CA ALA A 464 20.53 -12.57 -11.28
C ALA A 464 21.77 -12.66 -10.35
N ALA A 465 22.48 -11.55 -10.12
CA ALA A 465 23.63 -11.51 -9.22
C ALA A 465 23.22 -11.77 -7.75
N HIS A 466 22.12 -11.19 -7.27
CA HIS A 466 21.57 -11.52 -5.94
C HIS A 466 21.17 -13.00 -5.84
N LYS A 467 20.50 -13.54 -6.87
CA LYS A 467 20.12 -14.96 -6.93
C LYS A 467 21.35 -15.89 -6.85
N GLN A 468 22.48 -15.52 -7.46
CA GLN A 468 23.71 -16.31 -7.39
C GLN A 468 24.30 -16.38 -5.98
N ILE A 469 24.21 -15.31 -5.18
CA ILE A 469 24.66 -15.33 -3.77
C ILE A 469 23.77 -16.27 -2.95
N ASN A 470 22.45 -16.20 -3.14
CA ASN A 470 21.49 -17.04 -2.41
C ASN A 470 21.53 -18.52 -2.81
N GLY A 471 22.04 -18.84 -4.01
CA GLY A 471 22.24 -20.21 -4.48
C GLY A 471 23.60 -20.84 -4.10
N THR A 472 24.52 -20.07 -3.53
CA THR A 472 25.81 -20.54 -2.98
C THR A 472 25.74 -20.76 -1.48
#